data_AF-A0AAW2NBS9-F1
#
_entry.id   AF-A0AAW2NBS9-F1
#
_cell.length_a   1.000
_cell.length_b   1.000
_cell.length_c   1.000
_cell.angle_alpha   90.00
_cell.angle_beta   90.00
_cell.angle_gamma   90.00
#
_symmetry.space_group_name_H-M   'P 1'
#
loop_
_entity.id
_entity.type
_entity.pdbx_description
1 polymer ?
#
loop_
_entity_poly.entity_id
_entity_poly.type
_entity_poly.pdbx_seq_one_letter_code
_entity_poly.pdbx_strand_id
1 'polypeptide(L)'
;MSSLAKQISVPIFSGQNYDYWAIKMKTYFQSQKLWEIVEEGVTLPEDSSTSSLAEKGKLENKKAKDSEALYYIQTAVADHIFPRISVATSAKEAWSILQKE
;
A
#
# COMPACT_ATOMS: atom_id res chain seq x y z
N MET A 1 -9.28 -15.82 -28.05
CA MET A 1 -8.53 -16.43 -26.93
C MET A 1 -8.38 -15.38 -25.84
N SER A 2 -9.33 -15.34 -24.91
CA SER A 2 -9.25 -14.47 -23.75
C SER A 2 -8.06 -14.93 -22.92
N SER A 3 -7.05 -14.09 -22.77
CA SER A 3 -5.98 -14.34 -21.80
C SER A 3 -6.65 -14.52 -20.44
N LEU A 4 -6.61 -15.74 -19.87
CA LEU A 4 -6.72 -15.90 -18.43
C LEU A 4 -5.44 -15.33 -17.84
N ALA A 5 -5.34 -14.00 -17.80
CA ALA A 5 -4.50 -13.36 -16.81
C ALA A 5 -5.01 -13.92 -15.48
N LYS A 6 -4.22 -14.80 -14.87
CA LYS A 6 -4.52 -15.38 -13.56
C LYS A 6 -4.73 -14.20 -12.63
N GLN A 7 -5.99 -13.87 -12.34
CA GLN A 7 -6.33 -12.77 -11.47
C GLN A 7 -5.69 -13.12 -10.13
N ILE A 8 -4.61 -12.41 -9.80
CA ILE A 8 -3.95 -12.57 -8.51
C ILE A 8 -4.97 -12.06 -7.50
N SER A 9 -5.74 -12.98 -6.93
CA SER A 9 -6.66 -12.66 -5.86
C SER A 9 -5.81 -12.27 -4.66
N VAL A 10 -5.84 -10.98 -4.39
CA VAL A 10 -5.24 -10.41 -3.20
C VAL A 10 -5.96 -11.02 -2.00
N PRO A 11 -5.24 -11.55 -0.99
CA PRO A 11 -5.87 -12.16 0.17
C PRO A 11 -6.72 -11.12 0.91
N ILE A 12 -7.91 -11.52 1.37
CA ILE A 12 -8.78 -10.66 2.18
C ILE A 12 -8.47 -10.88 3.66
N PHE A 13 -8.12 -9.81 4.38
CA PHE A 13 -7.96 -9.81 5.82
C PHE A 13 -9.30 -9.59 6.51
N SER A 14 -9.67 -10.52 7.39
CA SER A 14 -10.92 -10.50 8.15
C SER A 14 -10.75 -10.18 9.64
N GLY A 15 -9.54 -9.80 10.07
CA GLY A 15 -9.19 -9.66 11.49
C GLY A 15 -8.61 -10.92 12.12
N GLN A 16 -8.33 -11.95 11.32
CA GLN A 16 -7.70 -13.21 11.79
C GLN A 16 -6.50 -13.56 10.91
N ASN A 17 -5.53 -14.26 11.49
CA ASN A 17 -4.33 -14.76 10.80
C ASN A 17 -3.56 -13.63 10.06
N TYR A 18 -3.33 -12.51 10.74
CA TYR A 18 -2.61 -11.37 10.17
C TYR A 18 -1.30 -11.81 9.50
N ASP A 19 -0.50 -12.66 10.15
CA ASP A 19 0.77 -13.15 9.61
C ASP A 19 0.63 -13.79 8.22
N TYR A 20 -0.40 -14.60 8.02
CA TYR A 20 -0.63 -15.29 6.75
C TYR A 20 -1.05 -14.30 5.64
N TRP A 21 -1.93 -13.35 5.99
CA TRP A 21 -2.32 -12.28 5.09
C TRP A 21 -1.12 -11.38 4.74
N ALA A 22 -0.34 -10.99 5.75
CA ALA A 22 0.80 -10.10 5.62
C ALA A 22 1.91 -10.70 4.75
N ILE A 23 2.23 -11.99 4.90
CA ILE A 23 3.21 -12.68 4.03
C ILE A 23 2.79 -12.63 2.56
N LYS A 24 1.52 -12.91 2.28
CA LYS A 24 0.98 -12.88 0.91
C LYS A 24 0.93 -11.47 0.35
N MET A 25 0.46 -10.49 1.12
CA MET A 25 0.42 -9.10 0.71
C MET A 25 1.80 -8.50 0.49
N LYS A 26 2.77 -8.82 1.35
CA LYS A 26 4.17 -8.42 1.17
C LYS A 26 4.72 -8.93 -0.16
N THR A 27 4.50 -10.21 -0.46
CA THR A 27 4.91 -10.81 -1.74
C THR A 27 4.24 -10.12 -2.92
N TYR A 28 2.95 -9.81 -2.80
CA TYR A 28 2.20 -9.05 -3.81
C TYR A 28 2.83 -7.67 -4.03
N PHE A 29 3.06 -6.88 -2.99
CA PHE A 29 3.68 -5.55 -3.10
C PHE A 29 5.11 -5.60 -3.64
N GLN A 30 5.90 -6.62 -3.31
CA GLN A 30 7.22 -6.82 -3.90
C GLN A 30 7.12 -7.05 -5.41
N SER A 31 6.15 -7.85 -5.88
CA SER A 31 5.91 -8.08 -7.32
C SER A 31 5.53 -6.79 -8.07
N GLN A 32 4.86 -5.86 -7.39
CA GLN A 32 4.44 -4.57 -7.93
C GLN A 32 5.48 -3.45 -7.71
N LYS A 33 6.63 -3.73 -7.06
CA LYS A 33 7.63 -2.73 -6.66
C LYS A 33 7.05 -1.59 -5.79
N LEU A 34 6.16 -1.98 -4.87
CA LEU A 34 5.45 -1.12 -3.93
C LEU A 34 5.88 -1.34 -2.47
N TRP A 35 6.57 -2.45 -2.15
CA TRP A 35 6.86 -2.82 -0.75
C TRP A 35 7.63 -1.75 0.02
N GLU A 36 8.65 -1.13 -0.59
CA GLU A 36 9.43 -0.05 0.03
C GLU A 36 8.53 1.14 0.45
N ILE A 37 7.49 1.44 -0.33
CA ILE A 37 6.52 2.50 0.00
C ILE A 37 5.65 2.11 1.19
N VAL A 38 5.24 0.84 1.27
CA VAL A 38 4.44 0.33 2.40
C VAL A 38 5.26 0.28 3.70
N GLU A 39 6.53 -0.12 3.61
CA GLU A 39 7.42 -0.29 4.76
C GLU A 39 7.96 1.06 5.27
N GLU A 40 8.49 1.89 4.37
CA GLU A 40 9.17 3.13 4.73
C GLU A 40 8.24 4.34 4.71
N GLY A 41 7.23 4.33 3.85
CA GLY A 41 6.32 5.47 3.62
C GLY A 41 6.92 6.50 2.66
N VAL A 42 6.13 7.52 2.32
CA VAL A 42 6.61 8.64 1.49
C VAL A 42 7.12 9.76 2.40
N THR A 43 8.43 9.95 2.42
CA THR A 43 9.05 11.11 3.08
C THR A 43 8.87 12.37 2.21
N LEU A 44 8.21 13.38 2.74
CA LEU A 44 8.17 14.71 2.12
C LEU A 44 9.48 15.45 2.46
N PRO A 45 10.16 16.08 1.48
CA PRO A 45 11.27 16.97 1.79
C PRO A 45 10.78 18.18 2.57
N GLU A 46 11.53 18.60 3.60
CA GLU A 46 11.17 19.72 4.48
C GLU A 46 11.04 21.05 3.73
N ASP A 47 11.82 21.24 2.65
CA ASP A 47 11.77 22.41 1.78
C ASP A 47 11.53 22.01 0.31
N SER A 48 10.27 22.01 -0.12
CA SER A 48 9.90 21.73 -1.53
C SER A 48 10.15 22.91 -2.48
N SER A 49 10.51 24.07 -1.95
CA SER A 49 10.70 25.33 -2.69
C SER A 49 12.01 25.37 -3.47
N THR A 50 13.05 24.70 -2.97
CA THR A 50 14.40 24.64 -3.57
C THR A 50 14.68 23.35 -4.33
N SER A 51 13.75 22.38 -4.31
CA SER A 51 13.94 21.08 -4.98
C SER A 51 14.00 21.21 -6.50
N SER A 52 14.92 20.47 -7.11
CA SER A 52 15.05 20.38 -8.56
C SER A 52 13.80 19.76 -9.22
N LEU A 53 13.58 20.01 -10.51
CA LEU A 53 12.48 19.39 -11.26
C LEU A 53 12.52 17.85 -11.20
N ALA A 54 13.71 17.28 -11.21
CA ALA A 54 13.90 15.83 -11.11
C ALA A 54 13.45 15.26 -9.75
N GLU A 55 13.68 15.99 -8.65
CA GLU A 55 13.23 15.59 -7.31
C GLU A 55 11.72 15.70 -7.16
N LYS A 56 11.11 16.74 -7.73
CA LYS A 56 9.65 16.90 -7.76
C LYS A 56 8.98 15.73 -8.49
N GLY A 57 9.49 15.37 -9.68
CA GLY A 57 8.98 14.21 -10.42
C GLY A 57 9.15 12.88 -9.68
N LYS A 58 10.27 12.68 -8.96
CA LYS A 58 10.45 11.50 -8.10
C LYS A 58 9.44 11.46 -6.95
N LEU A 59 9.18 12.61 -6.31
CA LEU A 59 8.21 12.69 -5.21
C LEU A 59 6.78 12.42 -5.68
N GLU A 60 6.38 12.98 -6.83
CA GLU A 60 5.07 12.69 -7.44
C GLU A 60 4.90 11.20 -7.75
N ASN A 61 5.93 10.57 -8.30
CA ASN A 61 5.92 9.12 -8.54
C ASN A 61 5.82 8.31 -7.24
N LYS A 62 6.51 8.71 -6.16
CA LYS A 62 6.37 8.07 -4.84
C LYS A 62 4.94 8.21 -4.28
N LYS A 63 4.33 9.40 -4.39
CA LYS A 63 2.94 9.64 -3.99
C LYS A 63 1.95 8.79 -4.79
N ALA A 64 2.15 8.66 -6.11
CA ALA A 64 1.32 7.81 -6.94
C ALA A 64 1.37 6.34 -6.50
N LYS A 65 2.58 5.83 -6.22
CA LYS A 65 2.78 4.47 -5.69
C LYS A 65 2.18 4.26 -4.31
N ASP A 66 2.23 5.27 -3.44
CA ASP A 66 1.60 5.19 -2.12
C ASP A 66 0.08 5.08 -2.22
N SER A 67 -0.55 5.89 -3.08
CA SER A 67 -1.98 5.79 -3.38
C SER A 67 -2.35 4.42 -3.96
N GLU A 68 -1.52 3.89 -4.87
CA GLU A 68 -1.72 2.56 -5.46
C GLU A 68 -1.63 1.45 -4.40
N ALA A 69 -0.60 1.50 -3.54
CA ALA A 69 -0.43 0.55 -2.46
C ALA A 69 -1.58 0.63 -1.44
N LEU A 70 -2.01 1.83 -1.08
CA LEU A 70 -3.14 2.06 -0.18
C LEU A 70 -4.44 1.49 -0.75
N TYR A 71 -4.71 1.71 -2.05
CA TYR A 71 -5.86 1.12 -2.73
C TYR A 71 -5.85 -0.41 -2.62
N TYR A 72 -4.70 -1.05 -2.85
CA TYR A 72 -4.60 -2.50 -2.69
C TYR A 72 -4.88 -2.96 -1.25
N ILE A 73 -4.35 -2.28 -0.23
CA ILE A 73 -4.68 -2.59 1.17
C ILE A 73 -6.19 -2.46 1.41
N GLN A 74 -6.82 -1.40 0.93
CA GLN A 74 -8.27 -1.16 1.08
C GLN A 74 -9.11 -2.25 0.40
N THR A 75 -8.71 -2.75 -0.76
CA THR A 75 -9.38 -3.87 -1.43
C THR A 75 -9.09 -5.24 -0.80
N ALA A 76 -8.05 -5.32 0.04
CA ALA A 76 -7.56 -6.54 0.67
C ALA A 76 -8.06 -6.72 2.11
N VAL A 77 -9.05 -5.94 2.55
CA VAL A 77 -9.69 -6.07 3.86
C VAL A 77 -11.17 -6.34 3.71
N ALA A 78 -11.75 -7.07 4.66
CA ALA A 78 -13.19 -7.26 4.71
C ALA A 78 -13.90 -5.95 5.09
N ASP A 79 -15.16 -5.80 4.68
CA ASP A 79 -15.95 -4.58 4.92
C ASP A 79 -16.04 -4.19 6.40
N HIS A 80 -16.08 -5.16 7.32
CA HIS A 80 -16.10 -4.89 8.76
C HIS A 80 -14.75 -4.45 9.34
N ILE A 81 -13.65 -4.70 8.62
CA ILE A 81 -12.29 -4.24 8.98
C ILE A 81 -11.99 -2.86 8.38
N PHE A 82 -12.55 -2.54 7.20
CA PHE A 82 -12.29 -1.27 6.52
C PHE A 82 -12.41 -0.01 7.42
N PRO A 83 -13.41 0.11 8.33
CA PRO A 83 -13.49 1.27 9.23
C PRO A 83 -12.22 1.53 10.04
N ARG A 84 -11.43 0.49 10.37
CA ARG A 84 -10.16 0.60 11.11
C ARG A 84 -9.12 1.43 10.38
N ILE A 85 -9.05 1.28 9.06
CA ILE A 85 -8.07 1.99 8.21
C ILE A 85 -8.67 3.19 7.47
N SER A 86 -9.93 3.55 7.74
CA SER A 86 -10.66 4.59 7.00
C SER A 86 -10.02 5.98 7.11
N VAL A 87 -9.29 6.25 8.20
CA VAL A 87 -8.57 7.50 8.44
C VAL A 87 -7.14 7.47 7.91
N ALA A 88 -6.66 6.31 7.45
CA ALA A 88 -5.29 6.17 6.95
C ALA A 88 -5.12 6.93 5.64
N THR A 89 -4.11 7.79 5.60
CA THR A 89 -3.80 8.65 4.45
C THR A 89 -2.67 8.12 3.59
N SER A 90 -1.99 7.06 4.04
CA SER A 90 -0.88 6.40 3.35
C SER A 90 -0.94 4.89 3.49
N ALA A 91 -0.27 4.17 2.59
CA ALA A 91 -0.21 2.72 2.64
C ALA A 91 0.48 2.22 3.92
N LYS A 92 1.54 2.93 4.35
CA LYS A 92 2.26 2.63 5.60
C LYS A 92 1.37 2.75 6.84
N GLU A 93 0.58 3.80 6.91
CA GLU A 93 -0.34 4.02 8.03
C GLU A 93 -1.40 2.92 8.09
N ALA A 94 -2.04 2.61 6.96
CA ALA A 94 -3.02 1.53 6.86
C ALA A 94 -2.40 0.18 7.27
N TRP A 95 -1.21 -0.15 6.76
CA TRP A 95 -0.49 -1.37 7.11
C TRP A 95 -0.19 -1.48 8.61
N SER A 96 0.26 -0.37 9.21
CA SER A 96 0.60 -0.29 10.64
C SER A 96 -0.61 -0.42 11.56
N ILE A 97 -1.79 0.04 11.11
CA ILE A 97 -3.04 -0.15 11.82
C ILE A 97 -3.44 -1.63 11.79
N LEU A 98 -3.44 -2.24 10.60
CA LEU A 98 -3.83 -3.65 10.44
C LEU A 98 -2.91 -4.61 11.21
N GLN A 99 -1.64 -4.25 11.40
CA GLN A 99 -0.69 -5.03 12.21
C GLN A 99 -1.06 -5.10 13.69
N LYS A 100 -1.89 -4.17 14.17
CA LYS A 100 -2.32 -4.08 15.58
C LYS A 100 -3.73 -4.63 15.81
N GLU A 101 -4.42 -5.06 14.75
CA GLU A 101 -5.76 -5.67 14.81
C GLU A 101 -5.65 -7.16 15.16
#